data_AF-A0A9D5R4I8-F1
#
_entry.id   AF-A0A9D5R4I8-F1
#
_cell.length_a   1.000
_cell.length_b   1.000
_cell.length_c   1.000
_cell.angle_alpha   90.00
_cell.angle_beta   90.00
_cell.angle_gamma   90.00
#
_symmetry.space_group_name_H-M   'P 1'
#
loop_
_entity.id
_entity.type
_entity.pdbx_description
1 polymer ?
#
loop_
_entity_poly.entity_id
_entity_poly.type
_entity_poly.pdbx_seq_one_letter_code
_entity_poly.pdbx_strand_id
1 'polypeptide(L)'
;MDYAYHHLIPALVVLAVDYCGLLVAVLADLAAGVSKARRRGEHLTSKGFRASVDKFARYVLALFGMTAADAVIIAVAACLQSGGDFESFTLLPVVTSCGAAAMSLIEVKSIFETEGEKNPVDEAADMLRKLMDIINK
;
A
#
# COMPACT_ATOMS: atom_id res chain seq x y z
N MET A 1 3.23 34.74 7.94
CA MET A 1 2.22 33.66 7.88
C MET A 1 2.18 33.02 6.51
N ASP A 2 2.33 33.78 5.42
CA ASP A 2 2.17 33.32 4.03
C ASP A 2 3.12 32.19 3.60
N TYR A 3 4.37 32.20 4.09
CA TYR A 3 5.37 31.18 3.75
C TYR A 3 4.95 29.75 4.15
N ALA A 4 4.37 29.58 5.33
CA ALA A 4 3.92 28.27 5.80
C ALA A 4 2.72 27.75 4.97
N TYR A 5 1.81 28.64 4.57
CA TYR A 5 0.65 28.28 3.75
C TYR A 5 1.04 27.83 2.35
N HIS A 6 2.06 28.46 1.75
CA HIS A 6 2.55 28.09 0.41
C HIS A 6 3.11 26.67 0.34
N HIS A 7 3.62 26.11 1.44
CA HIS A 7 4.12 24.73 1.49
C HIS A 7 3.10 23.72 2.05
N LEU A 8 2.23 24.15 2.97
CA LEU A 8 1.24 23.28 3.60
C LEU A 8 0.17 22.80 2.61
N ILE A 9 -0.38 23.71 1.79
CA ILE A 9 -1.45 23.40 0.83
C ILE A 9 -0.99 22.32 -0.17
N PRO A 10 0.14 22.47 -0.90
CA PRO A 10 0.56 21.44 -1.84
C PRO A 10 0.87 20.11 -1.15
N ALA A 11 1.46 20.12 0.05
CA ALA A 11 1.69 18.90 0.82
C ALA A 11 0.36 18.18 1.15
N LEU A 12 -0.66 18.91 1.62
CA LEU A 12 -1.99 18.34 1.90
C LEU A 12 -2.67 17.79 0.64
N VAL A 13 -2.52 18.47 -0.51
CA VAL A 13 -3.07 17.98 -1.78
C VAL A 13 -2.38 16.68 -2.20
N VAL A 14 -1.05 16.60 -2.09
CA VAL A 14 -0.31 15.37 -2.40
C VAL A 14 -0.71 14.24 -1.46
N LEU A 15 -0.80 14.48 -0.14
CA LEU A 15 -1.29 13.49 0.81
C LEU A 15 -2.72 13.02 0.46
N ALA A 16 -3.62 13.94 0.10
CA ALA A 16 -4.97 13.57 -0.30
C ALA A 16 -4.95 12.64 -1.54
N VAL A 17 -4.13 12.95 -2.54
CA VAL A 17 -3.94 12.12 -3.73
C VAL A 17 -3.38 10.75 -3.37
N ASP A 18 -2.36 10.68 -2.51
CA ASP A 18 -1.72 9.43 -2.09
C ASP A 18 -2.69 8.49 -1.36
N TYR A 19 -3.45 9.02 -0.40
CA TYR A 19 -4.42 8.23 0.36
C TYR A 19 -5.62 7.82 -0.49
N CYS A 20 -6.14 8.72 -1.34
CA CYS A 20 -7.20 8.38 -2.28
C CYS A 20 -6.75 7.34 -3.31
N GLY A 21 -5.51 7.47 -3.83
CA GLY A 21 -4.92 6.53 -4.78
C GLY A 21 -4.82 5.12 -4.19
N LEU A 22 -4.27 5.02 -2.97
CA LEU A 22 -4.21 3.75 -2.25
C LEU A 22 -5.60 3.15 -2.02
N LEU A 23 -6.57 3.96 -1.60
CA LEU A 23 -7.95 3.50 -1.41
C LEU A 23 -8.55 2.96 -2.71
N VAL A 24 -8.39 3.67 -3.82
CA VAL A 24 -8.87 3.23 -5.14
C VAL A 24 -8.21 1.92 -5.55
N ALA A 25 -6.89 1.79 -5.34
CA ALA A 25 -6.16 0.57 -5.68
C ALA A 25 -6.68 -0.65 -4.89
N VAL A 26 -6.88 -0.52 -3.58
CA VAL A 26 -7.40 -1.59 -2.72
C VAL A 26 -8.86 -1.94 -3.08
N LEU A 27 -9.69 -0.95 -3.40
CA LEU A 27 -11.07 -1.20 -3.83
C LEU A 27 -11.12 -1.90 -5.20
N ALA A 28 -10.20 -1.54 -6.11
CA ALA A 28 -10.07 -2.20 -7.39
C ALA A 28 -9.62 -3.66 -7.23
N ASP A 29 -8.66 -3.93 -6.35
CA ASP A 29 -8.23 -5.29 -5.99
C ASP A 29 -9.40 -6.12 -5.44
N LEU A 30 -10.15 -5.57 -4.48
CA LEU A 30 -11.32 -6.23 -3.91
C LEU A 30 -12.39 -6.51 -4.97
N ALA A 31 -12.71 -5.54 -5.82
CA ALA A 31 -13.69 -5.71 -6.88
C ALA A 31 -13.26 -6.78 -7.90
N ALA A 32 -11.97 -6.83 -8.24
CA ALA A 32 -11.39 -7.86 -9.09
C ALA A 32 -11.49 -9.24 -8.43
N GLY A 33 -11.12 -9.37 -7.16
CA GLY A 33 -11.23 -10.62 -6.39
C GLY A 33 -12.66 -11.14 -6.32
N VAL A 34 -13.64 -10.26 -6.07
CA VAL A 34 -15.07 -10.64 -6.08
C VAL A 34 -15.53 -11.08 -7.46
N SER A 35 -15.10 -10.39 -8.52
CA SER A 35 -15.43 -10.76 -9.91
C SER A 35 -14.84 -12.12 -10.28
N LYS A 36 -13.57 -12.38 -9.92
CA LYS A 36 -12.87 -13.65 -10.13
C LYS A 36 -13.59 -14.80 -9.43
N ALA A 37 -13.91 -14.67 -8.14
CA ALA A 37 -14.61 -15.69 -7.36
C ALA A 37 -15.99 -16.02 -7.96
N ARG A 38 -16.77 -15.01 -8.34
CA ARG A 38 -18.08 -15.20 -8.99
C ARG A 38 -17.99 -15.95 -10.31
N ARG A 39 -17.01 -15.63 -11.15
CA ARG A 39 -16.79 -16.33 -12.44
C ARG A 39 -16.45 -17.81 -12.27
N ARG A 40 -15.86 -18.18 -11.13
CA ARG A 40 -15.48 -19.56 -10.80
C ARG A 40 -16.56 -20.34 -10.05
N GLY A 41 -17.66 -19.68 -9.68
CA GLY A 41 -18.68 -20.28 -8.83
C GLY A 41 -18.23 -20.51 -7.39
N GLU A 42 -17.16 -19.84 -6.95
CA GLU A 42 -16.67 -19.92 -5.58
C GLU A 42 -17.54 -19.07 -4.65
N HIS A 43 -17.73 -19.54 -3.41
CA HIS A 43 -18.48 -18.78 -2.41
C HIS A 43 -17.66 -17.59 -1.90
N LEU A 44 -18.29 -16.41 -1.90
CA LEU A 44 -17.75 -15.23 -1.23
C LEU A 44 -17.82 -15.45 0.28
N THR A 45 -16.67 -15.49 0.96
CA THR A 45 -16.61 -15.76 2.39
C THR A 45 -16.30 -14.50 3.20
N SER A 46 -16.84 -14.44 4.42
CA SER A 46 -16.48 -13.39 5.39
C SER A 46 -14.98 -13.39 5.70
N LYS A 47 -14.33 -14.55 5.64
CA LYS A 47 -12.87 -14.68 5.79
C LYS A 47 -12.11 -13.93 4.70
N GLY A 48 -12.54 -14.05 3.44
CA GLY A 48 -11.95 -13.31 2.30
C GLY A 48 -12.09 -11.79 2.47
N PHE A 49 -13.28 -11.31 2.80
CA PHE A 49 -13.49 -9.88 3.05
C PHE A 49 -12.69 -9.35 4.25
N ARG A 50 -12.60 -10.13 5.33
CA ARG A 50 -11.74 -9.78 6.49
C ARG A 50 -10.27 -9.66 6.10
N ALA A 51 -9.78 -10.51 5.21
CA ALA A 51 -8.41 -10.42 4.71
C ALA A 51 -8.18 -9.11 3.92
N SER A 52 -9.14 -8.68 3.08
CA SER A 52 -9.06 -7.40 2.38
C SER A 52 -9.10 -6.20 3.33
N VAL A 53 -9.92 -6.25 4.39
CA VAL A 53 -9.96 -5.20 5.43
C VAL A 53 -8.64 -5.14 6.20
N ASP A 54 -8.08 -6.29 6.56
CA ASP A 54 -6.80 -6.39 7.26
C ASP A 54 -5.64 -5.86 6.39
N LYS A 55 -5.66 -6.15 5.08
CA LYS A 55 -4.75 -5.57 4.08
C LYS A 55 -4.87 -4.04 4.04
N PHE A 56 -6.08 -3.50 3.93
CA PHE A 56 -6.33 -2.07 3.94
C PHE A 56 -5.83 -1.40 5.22
N ALA A 57 -6.15 -1.97 6.39
CA ALA A 57 -5.73 -1.43 7.68
C ALA A 57 -4.20 -1.38 7.81
N ARG A 58 -3.50 -2.43 7.37
CA ARG A 58 -2.03 -2.45 7.33
C ARG A 58 -1.46 -1.37 6.42
N TYR A 59 -2.02 -1.18 5.23
CA TYR A 59 -1.53 -0.16 4.30
C TYR A 59 -1.78 1.27 4.79
N VAL A 60 -2.96 1.54 5.35
CA VAL A 60 -3.25 2.85 5.97
C VAL A 60 -2.32 3.12 7.14
N LEU A 61 -2.09 2.14 8.01
CA LEU A 61 -1.18 2.29 9.15
C LEU A 61 0.27 2.55 8.70
N ALA A 62 0.74 1.81 7.69
CA ALA A 62 2.07 2.01 7.13
C ALA A 62 2.19 3.40 6.47
N LEU A 63 1.20 3.81 5.67
CA LEU A 63 1.18 5.11 5.01
C LEU A 63 1.14 6.26 6.03
N PHE A 64 0.38 6.10 7.10
CA PHE A 64 0.36 7.05 8.21
C PHE A 64 1.72 7.19 8.90
N GLY A 65 2.41 6.07 9.14
CA GLY A 65 3.79 6.09 9.66
C GLY A 65 4.75 6.85 8.74
N MET A 66 4.62 6.68 7.43
CA MET A 66 5.40 7.43 6.43
C MET A 66 5.04 8.92 6.42
N THR A 67 3.77 9.27 6.57
CA THR A 67 3.33 10.67 6.70
C THR A 67 3.90 11.34 7.94
N ALA A 68 3.98 10.62 9.06
CA ALA A 68 4.64 11.12 10.26
C ALA A 68 6.14 11.35 10.04
N ALA A 69 6.82 10.46 9.31
CA ALA A 69 8.22 10.64 8.94
C ALA A 69 8.42 11.87 8.04
N ASP A 70 7.57 12.06 7.02
CA ASP A 70 7.60 13.25 6.18
C ASP A 70 7.36 14.52 6.99
N ALA A 71 6.43 14.52 7.94
CA ALA A 71 6.19 15.69 8.81
C ALA A 71 7.44 16.09 9.58
N VAL A 72 8.21 15.12 10.10
CA VAL A 72 9.49 15.38 10.77
C VAL A 72 10.53 15.92 9.78
N ILE A 73 10.68 15.32 8.60
CA ILE A 73 11.63 15.75 7.56
C ILE A 73 11.33 17.18 7.11
N ILE A 74 10.05 17.48 6.84
CA ILE A 74 9.56 18.80 6.45
C ILE A 74 9.82 19.83 7.56
N ALA A 75 9.56 19.49 8.83
CA ALA A 75 9.83 20.38 9.95
C ALA A 75 11.32 20.72 10.08
N VAL A 76 12.20 19.71 9.96
CA VAL A 76 13.66 19.91 9.98
C VAL A 76 14.10 20.79 8.81
N ALA A 77 13.61 20.51 7.60
CA ALA A 77 13.96 21.28 6.41
C ALA A 77 13.45 22.74 6.48
N ALA A 78 12.28 22.98 7.08
CA ALA A 78 11.76 24.32 7.33
C ALA A 78 12.65 25.10 8.32
N CYS A 79 13.13 24.44 9.39
CA CYS A 79 14.08 25.06 10.32
C CYS A 79 15.40 25.44 9.62
N LEU A 80 15.95 24.57 8.77
CA LEU A 80 17.19 24.84 8.04
C LEU A 80 17.05 25.99 7.03
N GLN A 81 15.93 26.04 6.29
CA GLN A 81 15.66 27.13 5.35
C GLN A 81 15.49 28.49 6.06
N SER A 82 14.95 28.50 7.28
CA SER A 82 14.83 29.73 8.07
C SER A 82 16.19 30.32 8.50
N GLY A 83 17.24 29.51 8.52
CA GLY A 83 18.61 29.93 8.84
C GLY A 83 19.37 30.54 7.66
N GLY A 84 18.82 30.53 6.45
CA GLY A 84 19.46 31.05 5.24
C GLY A 84 20.46 30.10 4.57
N ASP A 85 20.64 28.89 5.11
CA ASP A 85 21.63 27.91 4.64
C ASP A 85 21.14 27.06 3.46
N PHE A 86 19.87 27.16 3.08
CA PHE A 86 19.25 26.32 2.05
C PHE A 86 18.33 27.13 1.11
N GLU A 87 18.41 26.85 -0.19
CA GLU A 87 17.47 27.38 -1.18
C GLU A 87 16.02 26.96 -0.87
N SER A 88 15.07 27.84 -1.19
CA SER A 88 13.63 27.58 -1.02
C SER A 88 13.15 26.51 -2.00
N PHE A 89 13.15 25.25 -1.57
CA PHE A 89 12.51 24.13 -2.28
C PHE A 89 11.11 23.85 -1.71
N THR A 90 10.19 23.40 -2.57
CA THR A 90 8.85 22.99 -2.11
C THR A 90 8.94 21.72 -1.27
N LEU A 91 8.62 21.84 0.02
CA LEU A 91 8.55 20.72 0.94
C LEU A 91 7.36 19.82 0.60
N LEU A 92 7.63 18.60 0.12
CA LEU A 92 6.63 17.61 -0.27
C LEU A 92 6.80 16.31 0.53
N PRO A 93 5.72 15.54 0.75
CA PRO A 93 5.75 14.30 1.51
C PRO A 93 6.25 13.11 0.67
N VAL A 94 7.54 13.16 0.29
CA VAL A 94 8.13 12.21 -0.67
C VAL A 94 8.10 10.76 -0.17
N VAL A 95 8.31 10.53 1.14
CA VAL A 95 8.31 9.16 1.68
C VAL A 95 6.92 8.53 1.56
N THR A 96 5.89 9.30 1.87
CA THR A 96 4.48 8.91 1.75
C THR A 96 4.11 8.62 0.31
N SER A 97 4.48 9.49 -0.63
CA SER A 97 4.16 9.28 -2.06
C SER A 97 4.84 8.04 -2.63
N CYS A 98 6.11 7.80 -2.28
CA CYS A 98 6.80 6.55 -2.63
C CYS A 98 6.08 5.32 -2.05
N GLY A 99 5.67 5.39 -0.79
CA GLY A 99 4.92 4.32 -0.13
C GLY A 99 3.57 4.05 -0.78
N ALA A 100 2.79 5.09 -1.06
CA ALA A 100 1.49 4.99 -1.72
C ALA A 100 1.63 4.38 -3.12
N ALA A 101 2.62 4.83 -3.91
CA ALA A 101 2.90 4.28 -5.22
C ALA A 101 3.28 2.80 -5.16
N ALA A 102 4.20 2.42 -4.27
CA ALA A 102 4.63 1.04 -4.09
C ALA A 102 3.47 0.12 -3.68
N MET A 103 2.66 0.52 -2.69
CA MET A 103 1.49 -0.24 -2.24
C MET A 103 0.42 -0.34 -3.34
N SER A 104 0.16 0.75 -4.07
CA SER A 104 -0.79 0.73 -5.19
C SER A 104 -0.35 -0.20 -6.31
N LEU A 105 0.95 -0.27 -6.61
CA LEU A 105 1.50 -1.19 -7.61
C LEU A 105 1.34 -2.66 -7.18
N ILE A 106 1.45 -2.97 -5.88
CA ILE A 106 1.19 -4.33 -5.36
C ILE A 106 -0.27 -4.73 -5.63
N GLU A 107 -1.24 -3.85 -5.40
CA GLU A 107 -2.65 -4.11 -5.69
C GLU A 107 -2.90 -4.32 -7.18
N VAL A 108 -2.34 -3.44 -8.02
CA VAL A 108 -2.45 -3.55 -9.47
C VAL A 108 -1.88 -4.89 -9.94
N LYS A 109 -0.73 -5.31 -9.41
CA LYS A 109 -0.15 -6.62 -9.72
C LYS A 109 -1.08 -7.76 -9.31
N SER A 110 -1.68 -7.70 -8.12
CA SER A 110 -2.62 -8.73 -7.62
C SER A 110 -3.86 -8.89 -8.51
N ILE A 111 -4.32 -7.81 -9.14
CA ILE A 111 -5.40 -7.87 -10.15
C ILE A 111 -4.98 -8.71 -11.36
N PHE A 112 -3.74 -8.56 -11.85
CA PHE A 112 -3.23 -9.29 -13.02
C PHE A 112 -2.80 -10.72 -12.71
N GLU A 113 -2.51 -11.05 -11.45
CA GLU A 113 -2.15 -12.40 -11.06
C GLU A 113 -3.30 -13.38 -11.37
N THR A 114 -2.95 -14.42 -12.14
CA THR A 114 -3.85 -15.51 -12.51
C THR A 114 -3.65 -16.62 -11.49
N GLU A 115 -4.69 -17.01 -10.76
CA GLU A 115 -4.60 -17.96 -9.62
C GLU A 115 -4.23 -19.42 -10.00
N GLY A 116 -3.71 -19.66 -11.21
CA GLY A 116 -3.04 -20.91 -11.57
C GLY A 116 -1.52 -20.89 -11.30
N GLU A 117 -0.94 -19.70 -11.08
CA GLU A 117 0.46 -19.55 -10.68
C GLU A 117 0.55 -19.78 -9.16
N LYS A 118 0.78 -21.03 -8.76
CA LYS A 118 1.02 -21.35 -7.34
C LYS A 118 2.27 -20.59 -6.90
N ASN A 119 2.20 -19.93 -5.74
CA ASN A 119 3.40 -19.38 -5.14
C ASN A 119 4.40 -20.52 -4.89
N PRO A 120 5.71 -20.30 -5.10
CA PRO A 120 6.73 -21.34 -4.91
C PRO A 120 6.70 -21.94 -3.51
N VAL A 121 6.26 -21.16 -2.52
CA VAL A 121 6.10 -21.59 -1.12
C VAL A 121 4.95 -22.58 -0.96
N ASP A 122 3.81 -22.33 -1.62
CA ASP A 122 2.66 -23.24 -1.60
C ASP A 122 2.95 -24.53 -2.36
N GLU A 123 3.70 -24.43 -3.46
CA GLU A 123 4.16 -25.60 -4.23
C GLU A 123 5.15 -26.45 -3.41
N ALA A 124 6.11 -25.82 -2.73
CA ALA A 124 7.02 -26.50 -1.82
C ALA A 124 6.28 -27.17 -0.65
N ALA A 125 5.28 -26.49 -0.06
CA ALA A 125 4.46 -27.05 1.00
C ALA A 125 3.63 -28.26 0.55
N ASP A 126 3.05 -28.22 -0.66
CA ASP A 126 2.33 -29.35 -1.26
C ASP A 126 3.27 -30.54 -1.53
N MET A 127 4.49 -30.29 -2.02
CA MET A 127 5.50 -31.34 -2.21
C MET A 127 5.91 -32.00 -0.89
N LEU A 128 6.11 -31.19 0.15
CA LEU A 128 6.53 -31.66 1.46
C LEU A 128 5.42 -32.50 2.14
N ARG A 129 4.16 -32.10 1.98
CA ARG A 129 2.98 -32.91 2.39
C ARG A 129 2.95 -34.26 1.69
N LYS A 130 3.13 -34.29 0.36
CA LYS A 130 3.19 -35.55 -0.40
C LYS A 130 4.32 -36.47 0.07
N LEU A 131 5.49 -35.91 0.42
CA LEU A 131 6.59 -36.70 0.97
C LEU A 131 6.27 -37.26 2.36
N MET A 132 5.66 -36.46 3.24
CA MET A 132 5.19 -36.94 4.55
C MET A 132 4.20 -38.08 4.40
N ASP A 133 3.24 -37.98 3.48
CA ASP A 133 2.24 -39.02 3.24
C ASP A 133 2.85 -40.32 2.70
N ILE A 134 3.95 -40.23 1.94
CA ILE A 134 4.72 -41.41 1.48
C ILE A 134 5.50 -42.05 2.63
N ILE A 135 6.13 -41.25 3.50
CA ILE A 135 6.91 -41.76 4.63
C ILE A 135 6.00 -42.40 5.70
N ASN A 136 4.78 -41.88 5.85
CA ASN A 136 3.84 -42.33 6.88
C ASN A 136 2.95 -43.51 6.43
N LYS A 137 3.28 -44.14 5.29
CA LYS A 137 2.58 -45.28 4.71
C LYS A 137 3.48 -46.52 4.72
#